data_AF-X0WFL7-F1
#
_entry.id   AF-X0WFL7-F1
#
_cell.length_a   1.000
_cell.length_b   1.000
_cell.length_c   1.000
_cell.angle_alpha   90.00
_cell.angle_beta   90.00
_cell.angle_gamma   90.00
#
_symmetry.space_group_name_H-M   'P 1'
#
loop_
_entity.id
_entity.type
_entity.pdbx_description
1 polymer ?
#
loop_
_entity_poly.entity_id
_entity_poly.type
_entity_poly.pdbx_seq_one_letter_code
_entity_poly.pdbx_strand_id
1 'polypeptide(L)'
;AMILGDGILGQMMEPVVLRDPATYDATTKNGWALGNSEGRDRHMITSVRLAPGTLETHNLNLLKKYDKIEEEEVRYELTAVDDADVVMVAYGTAARVAKSAVSMARESREIKLGLVRPITLWPFPGKVVSDIGRDKQTVLVVEMSLGQMYEDVLLSVCGGAQVSLLGRTGGGVPTEQEIIETAKKAKASGKPIKVFPGVS
;
A
#
# COMPACT_ATOMS: atom_id res chain seq x y z
N ALA A 1 13.14 -6.41 2.59
CA ALA A 1 12.08 -5.61 1.95
C ALA A 1 11.37 -6.52 0.96
N MET A 2 10.03 -6.57 1.03
CA MET A 2 9.22 -7.31 0.07
C MET A 2 8.74 -6.30 -0.98
N ILE A 3 9.05 -6.54 -2.25
CA ILE A 3 8.57 -5.71 -3.36
C ILE A 3 7.34 -6.40 -3.92
N LEU A 4 6.17 -5.76 -3.76
CA LEU A 4 4.92 -6.25 -4.32
C LEU A 4 4.77 -5.64 -5.72
N GLY A 5 5.02 -6.46 -6.75
CA GLY A 5 4.74 -6.11 -8.15
C GLY A 5 3.41 -6.73 -8.59
N ASP A 6 2.67 -6.04 -9.44
CA ASP A 6 1.52 -6.63 -10.13
C ASP A 6 1.92 -7.12 -11.53
N GLY A 7 1.22 -8.13 -12.04
CA GLY A 7 1.56 -8.77 -13.32
C GLY A 7 1.41 -7.86 -14.54
N ILE A 8 0.58 -6.82 -14.46
CA ILE A 8 0.40 -5.82 -15.52
C ILE A 8 1.60 -4.88 -15.53
N LEU A 9 2.05 -4.41 -14.37
CA LEU A 9 3.28 -3.61 -14.26
C LEU A 9 4.50 -4.34 -14.83
N GLY A 10 4.56 -5.67 -14.72
CA GLY A 10 5.62 -6.48 -15.31
C GLY A 10 5.60 -6.56 -16.85
N GLN A 11 4.47 -6.22 -17.49
CA GLN A 11 4.29 -6.29 -18.94
C GLN A 11 4.21 -4.90 -19.62
N MET A 12 4.23 -3.82 -18.84
CA MET A 12 4.19 -2.45 -19.36
C MET A 12 5.58 -1.92 -19.74
N MET A 13 5.62 -1.05 -20.75
CA MET A 13 6.81 -0.22 -21.05
C MET A 13 6.52 1.23 -20.71
N GLU A 14 7.30 1.79 -19.79
CA GLU A 14 7.30 3.22 -19.45
C GLU A 14 8.73 3.78 -19.57
N PRO A 15 8.89 5.03 -20.00
CA PRO A 15 10.20 5.69 -19.97
C PRO A 15 10.66 5.82 -18.52
N VAL A 16 11.88 5.35 -18.23
CA VAL A 16 12.48 5.41 -16.89
C VAL A 16 13.71 6.31 -16.88
N VAL A 17 13.87 7.06 -15.79
CA VAL A 17 15.13 7.75 -15.49
C VAL A 17 15.98 6.79 -14.66
N LEU A 18 17.04 6.27 -15.27
CA LEU A 18 18.00 5.43 -14.56
C LEU A 18 18.85 6.32 -13.64
N ARG A 19 19.10 5.83 -12.43
CA ARG A 19 20.09 6.45 -11.53
C ARG A 19 21.49 6.17 -12.09
N ASP A 20 22.44 7.03 -11.74
CA ASP A 20 23.85 6.78 -12.05
C ASP A 20 24.25 5.39 -11.52
N PRO A 21 24.99 4.60 -12.31
CA PRO A 21 25.43 3.29 -11.88
C PRO A 21 26.27 3.44 -10.60
N ALA A 22 25.89 2.74 -9.54
CA ALA A 22 26.76 2.62 -8.38
C ALA A 22 28.04 1.88 -8.79
N THR A 23 29.19 2.47 -8.53
CA THR A 23 30.49 1.80 -8.66
C THR A 23 30.67 0.80 -7.51
N TYR A 24 30.06 -0.38 -7.67
CA TYR A 24 30.22 -1.47 -6.73
C TYR A 24 31.09 -2.57 -7.36
N ASP A 25 32.24 -2.83 -6.75
CA ASP A 25 33.05 -3.99 -7.11
C ASP A 25 32.51 -5.24 -6.40
N ALA A 26 31.76 -6.06 -7.14
CA ALA A 26 31.20 -7.31 -6.62
C ALA A 26 32.26 -8.39 -6.31
N THR A 27 33.51 -8.19 -6.72
CA THR A 27 34.61 -9.14 -6.47
C THR A 27 35.24 -8.95 -5.10
N THR A 28 35.15 -7.74 -4.51
CA THR A 28 35.63 -7.46 -3.16
C THR A 28 34.61 -7.88 -2.12
N LYS A 29 34.67 -9.15 -1.74
CA LYS A 29 33.91 -9.75 -0.62
C LYS A 29 34.50 -9.43 0.76
N ASN A 30 35.47 -8.52 0.80
CA ASN A 30 36.23 -8.19 2.00
C ASN A 30 35.31 -7.49 3.02
N GLY A 31 35.27 -8.01 4.25
CA GLY A 31 34.63 -7.33 5.38
C GLY A 31 33.17 -7.69 5.68
N TRP A 32 32.43 -8.36 4.79
CA TRP A 32 31.04 -8.78 5.07
C TRP A 32 30.73 -10.24 4.71
N ALA A 33 31.53 -10.87 3.84
CA ALA A 33 31.25 -12.23 3.40
C ALA A 33 31.45 -13.27 4.50
N LEU A 34 30.68 -14.34 4.41
CA LEU A 34 30.93 -15.57 5.17
C LEU A 34 32.14 -16.30 4.56
N GLY A 35 33.01 -16.84 5.42
CA GLY A 35 34.22 -17.53 4.97
C GLY A 35 35.20 -17.71 6.13
N ASN A 36 36.43 -18.12 5.80
CA ASN A 36 37.50 -18.25 6.78
C ASN A 36 37.74 -16.90 7.49
N SER A 37 37.99 -16.95 8.80
CA SER A 37 38.12 -15.76 9.66
C SER A 37 39.57 -15.48 10.04
N GLU A 38 40.54 -15.92 9.22
CA GLU A 38 41.95 -15.68 9.49
C GLU A 38 42.24 -14.17 9.57
N GLY A 39 42.60 -13.71 10.77
CA GLY A 39 42.92 -12.31 11.04
C GLY A 39 41.72 -11.36 11.27
N ARG A 40 40.49 -11.88 11.40
CA ARG A 40 39.29 -11.06 11.67
C ARG A 40 38.25 -11.78 12.54
N ASP A 41 37.28 -11.03 13.05
CA ASP A 41 36.13 -11.61 13.74
C ASP A 41 35.29 -12.51 12.81
N ARG A 42 34.73 -13.57 13.39
CA ARG A 42 33.84 -14.51 12.68
C ARG A 42 32.53 -13.81 12.33
N HIS A 43 32.21 -13.76 11.04
CA HIS A 43 30.86 -13.41 10.59
C HIS A 43 29.92 -14.59 10.77
N MET A 44 28.76 -14.34 11.39
CA MET A 44 27.75 -15.37 11.63
C MET A 44 26.37 -14.80 11.30
N ILE A 45 25.67 -15.46 10.37
CA ILE A 45 24.26 -15.18 10.06
C ILE A 45 23.46 -16.35 10.61
N THR A 46 22.72 -16.11 11.69
CA THR A 46 21.86 -17.11 12.32
C THR A 46 20.60 -16.44 12.84
N SER A 47 19.46 -17.12 12.68
CA SER A 47 18.19 -16.76 13.32
C SER A 47 18.03 -17.39 14.70
N VAL A 48 18.95 -18.26 15.11
CA VAL A 48 18.87 -19.03 16.36
C VAL A 48 20.00 -18.61 17.29
N ARG A 49 19.63 -18.01 18.42
CA ARG A 49 20.50 -17.70 19.54
C ARG A 49 19.94 -18.41 20.77
N LEU A 50 20.67 -19.40 21.29
CA LEU A 50 20.14 -20.34 22.29
C LEU A 50 20.24 -19.83 23.73
N ALA A 51 21.06 -18.81 23.97
CA ALA A 51 21.20 -18.25 25.30
C ALA A 51 19.88 -17.56 25.72
N PRO A 52 19.35 -17.84 26.93
CA PRO A 52 18.13 -17.20 27.43
C PRO A 52 18.19 -15.68 27.32
N GLY A 53 17.08 -15.04 26.92
CA GLY A 53 16.95 -13.58 26.77
C GLY A 53 17.64 -12.96 25.53
N THR A 54 18.51 -13.69 24.82
CA THR A 54 19.22 -13.13 23.66
C THR A 54 18.31 -12.88 22.45
N LEU A 55 17.32 -13.74 22.23
CA LEU A 55 16.32 -13.55 21.17
C LEU A 55 15.32 -12.45 21.52
N GLU A 56 14.99 -12.27 22.80
CA GLU A 56 14.13 -11.17 23.26
C GLU A 56 14.79 -9.82 23.00
N THR A 57 16.06 -9.66 23.41
CA THR A 57 16.84 -8.45 23.13
C THR A 57 16.96 -8.20 21.62
N HIS A 58 17.14 -9.26 20.83
CA HIS A 58 17.17 -9.14 19.37
C HIS A 58 15.84 -8.63 18.81
N ASN A 59 14.71 -9.18 19.24
CA ASN A 59 13.38 -8.76 18.81
C ASN A 59 13.09 -7.31 19.21
N LEU A 60 13.47 -6.87 20.42
CA LEU A 60 13.34 -5.48 20.83
C LEU A 60 14.17 -4.51 19.98
N ASN A 61 15.35 -4.94 19.51
CA ASN A 61 16.13 -4.15 18.57
C ASN A 61 15.50 -4.10 17.17
N LEU A 62 14.87 -5.19 16.73
CA LEU A 62 14.09 -5.21 15.49
C LEU A 62 12.87 -4.30 15.59
N LEU A 63 12.16 -4.30 16.72
CA LEU A 63 11.03 -3.41 17.00
C LEU A 63 11.44 -1.95 16.79
N LYS A 64 12.51 -1.48 17.46
CA LYS A 64 13.03 -0.11 17.28
C LYS A 64 13.35 0.24 15.82
N LYS A 65 13.85 -0.74 15.06
CA LYS A 65 14.13 -0.56 13.63
C LYS A 65 12.83 -0.43 12.83
N TYR A 66 11.81 -1.24 13.14
CA TYR A 66 10.52 -1.16 12.48
C TYR A 66 9.76 0.12 12.84
N ASP A 67 9.79 0.55 14.10
CA ASP A 67 9.22 1.82 14.56
C ASP A 67 9.83 2.98 13.76
N LYS A 68 11.16 3.01 13.64
CA LYS A 68 11.86 4.03 12.84
C LYS A 68 11.44 4.00 11.36
N ILE A 69 11.22 2.83 10.78
CA ILE A 69 10.76 2.70 9.39
C ILE A 69 9.32 3.24 9.27
N GLU A 70 8.43 2.92 10.21
CA GLU A 70 7.07 3.44 10.24
C GLU A 70 7.03 4.97 10.39
N GLU A 71 8.00 5.56 11.07
CA GLU A 71 8.14 7.02 11.20
C GLU A 71 8.68 7.68 9.92
N GLU A 72 9.69 7.09 9.28
CA GLU A 72 10.47 7.76 8.22
C GLU A 72 10.07 7.37 6.79
N GLU A 73 9.45 6.20 6.59
CA GLU A 73 9.31 5.58 5.26
C GLU A 73 7.85 5.42 4.79
N VAL A 74 6.90 6.05 5.46
CA VAL A 74 5.51 6.12 4.99
C VAL A 74 5.42 7.02 3.75
N ARG A 75 5.02 6.43 2.62
CA ARG A 75 4.93 7.15 1.34
C ARG A 75 3.54 6.98 0.72
N TYR A 76 2.94 8.09 0.34
CA TYR A 76 1.61 8.13 -0.27
C TYR A 76 1.45 9.37 -1.16
N GLU A 77 0.45 9.34 -2.03
CA GLU A 77 -0.01 10.48 -2.82
C GLU A 77 -1.49 10.76 -2.51
N LEU A 78 -1.86 12.04 -2.47
CA LEU A 78 -3.24 12.49 -2.33
C LEU A 78 -3.68 13.17 -3.62
N THR A 79 -4.90 12.91 -4.06
CA THR A 79 -5.51 13.59 -5.21
C THR A 79 -6.93 14.00 -4.86
N ALA A 80 -7.20 15.31 -4.91
CA ALA A 80 -8.54 15.89 -4.77
C ALA A 80 -9.35 15.38 -3.55
N VAL A 81 -8.72 15.33 -2.37
CA VAL A 81 -9.29 14.74 -1.16
C VAL A 81 -10.13 15.74 -0.36
N ASP A 82 -9.73 17.02 -0.37
CA ASP A 82 -10.29 18.05 0.51
C ASP A 82 -11.80 18.25 0.33
N ASP A 83 -12.30 18.30 -0.91
CA ASP A 83 -13.71 18.50 -1.23
C ASP A 83 -14.45 17.22 -1.66
N ALA A 84 -13.80 16.06 -1.52
CA ALA A 84 -14.36 14.79 -1.95
C ALA A 84 -15.62 14.40 -1.16
N ASP A 85 -16.60 13.87 -1.88
CA ASP A 85 -17.80 13.18 -1.38
C ASP A 85 -17.46 11.77 -0.89
N VAL A 86 -16.58 11.08 -1.64
CA VAL A 86 -16.09 9.74 -1.35
C VAL A 86 -14.59 9.75 -1.60
N VAL A 87 -13.82 9.27 -0.61
CA VAL A 87 -12.37 9.12 -0.77
C VAL A 87 -12.05 7.67 -1.06
N MET A 88 -11.31 7.42 -2.12
CA MET A 88 -10.85 6.10 -2.49
C MET A 88 -9.48 5.81 -1.88
N VAL A 89 -9.22 4.56 -1.51
CA VAL A 89 -7.88 4.08 -1.19
C VAL A 89 -7.54 2.96 -2.16
N ALA A 90 -6.48 3.15 -2.95
CA ALA A 90 -6.08 2.20 -3.99
C ALA A 90 -4.56 2.21 -4.19
N TYR A 91 -3.97 1.05 -4.53
CA TYR A 91 -2.54 0.91 -4.83
C TYR A 91 -2.31 0.20 -6.17
N GLY A 92 -1.07 0.21 -6.67
CA GLY A 92 -0.70 -0.50 -7.91
C GLY A 92 -1.51 -0.06 -9.14
N THR A 93 -1.88 -1.01 -10.00
CA THR A 93 -2.74 -0.74 -11.17
C THR A 93 -4.11 -0.19 -10.79
N ALA A 94 -4.73 -0.67 -9.71
CA ALA A 94 -6.02 -0.14 -9.24
C ALA A 94 -5.95 1.38 -8.95
N ALA A 95 -4.83 1.87 -8.40
CA ALA A 95 -4.64 3.31 -8.17
C ALA A 95 -4.58 4.13 -9.45
N ARG A 96 -4.02 3.56 -10.54
CA ARG A 96 -3.94 4.23 -11.84
C ARG A 96 -5.35 4.43 -12.42
N VAL A 97 -6.17 3.37 -12.40
CA VAL A 97 -7.57 3.46 -12.83
C VAL A 97 -8.37 4.39 -11.92
N ALA A 98 -8.19 4.29 -10.60
CA ALA A 98 -8.87 5.16 -9.64
C ALA A 98 -8.55 6.64 -9.89
N LYS A 99 -7.30 6.97 -10.26
CA LYS A 99 -6.92 8.33 -10.65
C LYS A 99 -7.64 8.81 -11.90
N SER A 100 -7.77 7.95 -12.93
CA SER A 100 -8.59 8.25 -14.11
C SER A 100 -10.07 8.43 -13.76
N ALA A 101 -10.60 7.61 -12.86
CA ALA A 101 -11.98 7.71 -12.37
C ALA A 101 -12.23 9.03 -11.61
N VAL A 102 -11.25 9.54 -10.85
CA VAL A 102 -11.34 10.87 -10.22
C VAL A 102 -11.54 11.96 -11.27
N SER A 103 -10.71 11.99 -12.32
CA SER A 103 -10.84 12.98 -13.39
C SER A 103 -12.19 12.87 -14.08
N MET A 104 -12.56 11.66 -14.52
CA MET A 104 -13.80 11.38 -15.22
C MET A 104 -15.04 11.82 -14.42
N ALA A 105 -15.14 11.40 -13.15
CA ALA A 105 -16.30 11.69 -12.30
C ALA A 105 -16.46 13.18 -11.99
N ARG A 106 -15.34 13.90 -11.86
CA ARG A 106 -15.34 15.34 -11.59
C ARG A 106 -15.70 16.14 -12.84
N GLU A 107 -15.16 15.76 -14.00
CA GLU A 107 -15.50 16.37 -15.30
C GLU A 107 -16.98 16.19 -15.64
N SER A 108 -17.51 14.97 -15.46
CA SER A 108 -18.93 14.67 -15.69
C SER A 108 -19.86 15.21 -14.59
N ARG A 109 -19.31 15.74 -13.49
CA ARG A 109 -20.02 16.23 -12.29
C ARG A 109 -20.94 15.19 -11.65
N GLU A 110 -20.58 13.92 -11.75
CA GLU A 110 -21.37 12.82 -11.22
C GLU A 110 -21.23 12.64 -9.71
N ILE A 111 -19.99 12.74 -9.22
CA ILE A 111 -19.63 12.62 -7.79
C ILE A 111 -18.21 13.14 -7.60
N LYS A 112 -17.94 13.82 -6.47
CA LYS A 112 -16.59 14.31 -6.18
C LYS A 112 -15.75 13.18 -5.57
N LEU A 113 -14.94 12.50 -6.38
CA LEU A 113 -14.03 11.49 -5.89
C LEU A 113 -12.70 12.10 -5.44
N GLY A 114 -12.16 11.60 -4.33
CA GLY A 114 -10.78 11.79 -3.92
C GLY A 114 -10.03 10.47 -3.96
N LEU A 115 -8.69 10.51 -3.97
CA LEU A 115 -7.84 9.32 -3.94
C LEU A 115 -6.69 9.48 -2.96
N VAL A 116 -6.53 8.49 -2.09
CA VAL A 116 -5.30 8.17 -1.36
C VAL A 116 -4.64 7.01 -2.07
N ARG A 117 -3.42 7.23 -2.55
CA ARG A 117 -2.59 6.18 -3.14
C ARG A 117 -1.42 5.87 -2.22
N PRO A 118 -1.46 4.76 -1.46
CA PRO A 118 -0.27 4.24 -0.82
C PRO A 118 0.80 3.92 -1.88
N ILE A 119 1.99 4.49 -1.73
CA ILE A 119 3.17 4.10 -2.52
C ILE A 119 3.84 2.90 -1.83
N THR A 120 3.89 2.92 -0.50
CA THR A 120 4.28 1.79 0.35
C THR A 120 3.04 1.16 0.96
N LEU A 121 2.93 -0.18 0.88
CA LEU A 121 1.91 -0.93 1.62
C LEU A 121 2.36 -1.26 3.05
N TRP A 122 3.67 -1.41 3.25
CA TRP A 122 4.28 -1.34 4.58
C TRP A 122 5.52 -0.44 4.51
N PRO A 123 5.64 0.56 5.40
CA PRO A 123 4.63 0.97 6.37
C PRO A 123 3.39 1.60 5.68
N PHE A 124 2.20 1.25 6.17
CA PHE A 124 0.92 1.72 5.63
C PHE A 124 0.62 3.15 6.12
N PRO A 125 0.06 4.05 5.28
CA PRO A 125 -0.27 5.42 5.68
C PRO A 125 -1.52 5.52 6.59
N GLY A 126 -1.54 4.77 7.70
CA GLY A 126 -2.71 4.65 8.58
C GLY A 126 -3.16 5.98 9.18
N LYS A 127 -2.22 6.87 9.56
CA LYS A 127 -2.56 8.21 10.07
C LYS A 127 -3.36 9.04 9.06
N VAL A 128 -2.93 9.03 7.79
CA VAL A 128 -3.59 9.76 6.71
C VAL A 128 -5.00 9.25 6.47
N VAL A 129 -5.15 7.92 6.45
CA VAL A 129 -6.46 7.27 6.29
C VAL A 129 -7.35 7.56 7.50
N SER A 130 -6.79 7.59 8.71
CA SER A 130 -7.50 7.94 9.94
C SER A 130 -8.04 9.37 9.90
N ASP A 131 -7.20 10.34 9.51
CA ASP A 131 -7.60 11.75 9.41
C ASP A 131 -8.72 11.93 8.36
N ILE A 132 -8.62 11.26 7.22
CA ILE A 132 -9.69 11.23 6.21
C ILE A 132 -10.96 10.61 6.79
N GLY A 133 -10.84 9.54 7.56
CA GLY A 133 -11.97 8.89 8.21
C GLY A 133 -12.70 9.76 9.23
N ARG A 134 -12.05 10.80 9.78
CA ARG A 134 -12.71 11.78 10.67
C ARG A 134 -13.52 12.80 9.89
N ASP A 135 -13.04 13.21 8.73
CA ASP A 135 -13.66 14.28 7.94
C ASP A 135 -14.70 13.77 6.94
N LYS A 136 -14.57 12.51 6.50
CA LYS A 136 -15.34 11.93 5.39
C LYS A 136 -16.18 10.75 5.88
N GLN A 137 -17.46 10.74 5.53
CA GLN A 137 -18.38 9.68 5.96
C GLN A 137 -18.22 8.37 5.19
N THR A 138 -17.66 8.40 3.98
CA THR A 138 -17.57 7.25 3.08
C THR A 138 -16.19 7.12 2.46
N VAL A 139 -15.59 5.94 2.65
CA VAL A 139 -14.32 5.52 2.03
C VAL A 139 -14.58 4.31 1.14
N LEU A 140 -14.00 4.29 -0.06
CA LEU A 140 -14.04 3.15 -0.97
C LEU A 140 -12.64 2.59 -1.20
N VAL A 141 -12.41 1.36 -0.75
CA VAL A 141 -11.19 0.63 -1.09
C VAL A 141 -11.36 0.04 -2.48
N VAL A 142 -10.39 0.29 -3.35
CA VAL A 142 -10.32 -0.31 -4.68
C VAL A 142 -9.02 -1.09 -4.78
N GLU A 143 -9.12 -2.42 -4.87
CA GLU A 143 -7.95 -3.28 -4.92
C GLU A 143 -8.15 -4.48 -5.84
N MET A 144 -7.04 -4.96 -6.40
CA MET A 144 -7.00 -6.17 -7.21
C MET A 144 -6.62 -7.38 -6.35
N SER A 145 -7.29 -7.51 -5.21
CA SER A 145 -7.10 -8.54 -4.19
C SER A 145 -8.43 -8.83 -3.45
N LEU A 146 -8.39 -9.60 -2.37
CA LEU A 146 -9.58 -10.13 -1.67
C LEU A 146 -9.96 -9.38 -0.39
N GLY A 147 -9.33 -8.25 -0.07
CA GLY A 147 -9.56 -7.55 1.20
C GLY A 147 -8.30 -7.15 1.95
N GLN A 148 -7.11 -7.41 1.42
CA GLN A 148 -5.88 -7.31 2.20
C GLN A 148 -5.62 -5.87 2.69
N MET A 149 -5.74 -4.86 1.81
CA MET A 149 -5.60 -3.47 2.23
C MET A 149 -6.90 -2.94 2.85
N TYR A 150 -8.04 -3.55 2.51
CA TYR A 150 -9.33 -3.18 3.10
C TYR A 150 -9.34 -3.29 4.63
N GLU A 151 -8.67 -4.31 5.18
CA GLU A 151 -8.52 -4.46 6.64
C GLU A 151 -7.66 -3.34 7.25
N ASP A 152 -6.55 -2.96 6.63
CA ASP A 152 -5.71 -1.85 7.08
C ASP A 152 -6.49 -0.52 7.10
N VAL A 153 -7.32 -0.28 6.09
CA VAL A 153 -8.16 0.91 5.99
C VAL A 153 -9.24 0.90 7.08
N LEU A 154 -9.93 -0.23 7.29
CA LEU A 154 -10.92 -0.39 8.35
C LEU A 154 -10.34 -0.09 9.73
N LEU A 155 -9.16 -0.67 10.02
CA LEU A 155 -8.47 -0.46 11.29
C LEU A 155 -8.02 0.99 11.45
N SER A 156 -7.55 1.62 10.37
CA SER A 156 -7.07 3.02 10.42
C SER A 156 -8.19 4.03 10.68
N VAL A 157 -9.39 3.83 10.11
CA VAL A 157 -10.50 4.76 10.31
C VAL A 157 -11.18 4.62 11.68
N CYS A 158 -10.97 3.51 12.40
CA CYS A 158 -11.55 3.26 13.73
C CYS A 158 -13.06 3.57 13.84
N GLY A 159 -13.84 3.27 12.78
CA GLY A 159 -15.27 3.55 12.72
C GLY A 159 -15.67 5.01 12.43
N GLY A 160 -14.72 5.91 12.16
CA GLY A 160 -15.00 7.29 11.76
C GLY A 160 -15.70 7.39 10.39
N ALA A 161 -15.46 6.42 9.50
CA ALA A 161 -16.06 6.36 8.18
C ALA A 161 -16.59 4.97 7.85
N GLN A 162 -17.55 4.91 6.94
CA GLN A 162 -18.01 3.66 6.34
C GLN A 162 -17.04 3.25 5.24
N VAL A 163 -16.42 2.08 5.41
CA VAL A 163 -15.43 1.57 4.45
C VAL A 163 -16.06 0.47 3.59
N SER A 164 -16.20 0.77 2.30
CA SER A 164 -16.66 -0.18 1.29
C SER A 164 -15.48 -0.73 0.48
N LEU A 165 -15.69 -1.85 -0.23
CA LEU A 165 -14.69 -2.53 -1.05
C LEU A 165 -15.22 -2.76 -2.47
N LEU A 166 -14.44 -2.35 -3.47
CA LEU A 166 -14.51 -2.84 -4.83
C LEU A 166 -13.26 -3.71 -5.08
N GLY A 167 -13.46 -5.02 -5.06
CA GLY A 167 -12.40 -6.00 -5.25
C GLY A 167 -12.45 -6.64 -6.63
N ARG A 168 -11.27 -6.93 -7.19
CA ARG A 168 -11.10 -7.80 -8.36
C ARG A 168 -9.97 -8.79 -8.09
N THR A 169 -9.98 -9.94 -8.73
CA THR A 169 -8.94 -10.96 -8.54
C THR A 169 -8.52 -11.59 -9.87
N GLY A 170 -7.41 -12.34 -9.87
CA GLY A 170 -7.00 -13.15 -11.03
C GLY A 170 -6.67 -12.34 -12.29
N GLY A 171 -6.23 -11.09 -12.13
CA GLY A 171 -5.95 -10.19 -13.25
C GLY A 171 -7.14 -9.34 -13.71
N GLY A 172 -8.31 -9.48 -13.07
CA GLY A 172 -9.42 -8.55 -13.29
C GLY A 172 -9.03 -7.13 -12.87
N VAL A 173 -9.18 -6.16 -13.77
CA VAL A 173 -8.93 -4.75 -13.52
C VAL A 173 -10.28 -4.05 -13.38
N PRO A 174 -10.53 -3.28 -12.30
CA PRO A 174 -11.75 -2.49 -12.21
C PRO A 174 -11.78 -1.44 -13.33
N THR A 175 -12.95 -1.13 -13.87
CA THR A 175 -13.09 -0.01 -14.81
C THR A 175 -13.40 1.28 -14.07
N GLU A 176 -13.21 2.43 -14.73
CA GLU A 176 -13.58 3.73 -14.19
C GLU A 176 -15.08 3.79 -13.89
N GLN A 177 -15.94 3.27 -14.76
CA GLN A 177 -17.38 3.23 -14.50
C GLN A 177 -17.73 2.36 -13.29
N GLU A 178 -17.11 1.19 -13.13
CA GLU A 178 -17.34 0.33 -11.96
C GLU A 178 -16.97 1.03 -10.65
N ILE A 179 -15.85 1.76 -10.65
CA ILE A 179 -15.42 2.57 -9.51
C ILE A 179 -16.46 3.65 -9.20
N ILE A 180 -16.87 4.43 -10.20
CA ILE A 180 -17.82 5.54 -10.04
C ILE A 180 -19.18 5.03 -9.54
N GLU A 181 -19.71 3.97 -10.14
CA GLU A 181 -20.97 3.37 -9.74
C GLU A 181 -20.92 2.80 -8.32
N THR A 182 -19.82 2.13 -7.97
CA THR A 182 -19.65 1.56 -6.62
C THR A 182 -19.50 2.67 -5.58
N ALA A 183 -18.78 3.75 -5.89
CA ALA A 183 -18.67 4.92 -5.00
C ALA A 183 -20.04 5.57 -4.74
N LYS A 184 -20.86 5.74 -5.78
CA LYS A 184 -22.24 6.23 -5.64
C LYS A 184 -23.09 5.29 -4.78
N LYS A 185 -23.02 3.99 -5.01
CA LYS A 185 -23.73 2.98 -4.20
C LYS A 185 -23.30 3.01 -2.74
N ALA A 186 -22.00 3.08 -2.47
CA ALA A 186 -21.45 3.16 -1.11
C ALA A 186 -21.89 4.43 -0.37
N LYS A 187 -21.95 5.57 -1.06
CA LYS A 187 -22.46 6.82 -0.48
C LYS A 187 -23.97 6.75 -0.20
N ALA A 188 -24.74 6.16 -1.13
CA ALA A 188 -26.19 6.09 -1.02
C ALA A 188 -26.69 5.04 -0.01
N SER A 189 -25.97 3.93 0.16
CA SER A 189 -26.39 2.83 1.06
C SER A 189 -26.38 3.24 2.54
N GLY A 190 -25.53 4.19 2.92
CA GLY A 190 -25.27 4.52 4.31
C GLY A 190 -24.80 3.31 5.13
N LYS A 191 -24.27 2.27 4.48
CA LYS A 191 -23.67 1.07 5.08
C LYS A 191 -22.53 0.55 4.19
N PRO A 192 -21.47 -0.04 4.79
CA PRO A 192 -20.41 -0.71 4.04
C PRO A 192 -20.94 -1.74 3.04
N ILE A 193 -20.44 -1.71 1.81
CA ILE A 193 -20.70 -2.73 0.78
C ILE A 193 -19.38 -3.35 0.32
N LYS A 194 -19.42 -4.64 -0.04
CA LYS A 194 -18.30 -5.35 -0.68
C LYS A 194 -18.77 -5.87 -2.03
N VAL A 195 -18.10 -5.47 -3.10
CA VAL A 195 -18.48 -5.75 -4.48
C VAL A 195 -17.32 -6.43 -5.21
N PHE A 196 -17.61 -7.57 -5.86
CA PHE A 196 -16.68 -8.29 -6.72
C PHE A 196 -17.35 -8.54 -8.09
N PRO A 197 -17.18 -7.63 -9.07
CA PRO A 197 -17.77 -7.79 -10.39
C PRO A 197 -17.11 -8.98 -11.09
N GLY A 198 -17.86 -10.05 -11.35
CA GLY A 198 -17.36 -11.24 -12.06
C GLY A 198 -17.28 -12.53 -11.24
N VAL A 199 -17.80 -12.56 -10.01
CA VAL A 199 -18.20 -13.81 -9.36
C VAL A 199 -19.71 -13.93 -9.53
N SER A 200 -20.15 -14.49 -10.66
CA SER A 200 -21.53 -14.97 -10.85
C SER A 200 -21.66 -16.39 -10.36
#